data_AF-A0A963IT68-F1
#
_entry.id   AF-A0A963IT68-F1
#
_cell.length_a   1.000
_cell.length_b   1.000
_cell.length_c   1.000
_cell.angle_alpha   90.00
_cell.angle_beta   90.00
_cell.angle_gamma   90.00
#
_symmetry.space_group_name_H-M   'P 1'
#
loop_
_entity.id
_entity.type
_entity.pdbx_description
1 polymer ?
#
loop_
_entity_poly.entity_id
_entity_poly.type
_entity_poly.pdbx_seq_one_letter_code
_entity_poly.pdbx_strand_id
1 'polypeptide(L)'
;NCDLAHTVVDIQTASDRPGDGQRQVVTQLQNAGKLRLPTDKPDSPVYVRDRTPLKKGQITTAALRTEFRQDPSLPMLVGDDVFIKGIRLGIDQDDYVYQSGDLLRGKGDPHAEIKVDEQSFIYTTSYAQEHGIWPRQEAKSETGKTDSSARPADGQTDQGSGDYAAATDRTMPKAKSPPAIEAEDVLKAALTRLLEKARANGIRSLATLTIRPFDKSDALKLMPLVKSIPNANKRVQMTASFETASGSTAELSFKGDIDDATALKDYLEPQFRAATDSDADISFQIRFEPPLAVQGPSAEGLIQRLTRLVSPSAHVLATAAEQD
;
A
#
# COMPACT_ATOMS: atom_id res chain seq x y z
N ASN A 1 -22.17 40.44 -0.44
CA ASN A 1 -23.03 39.37 -0.96
C ASN A 1 -22.15 38.27 -1.52
N CYS A 2 -21.81 37.28 -0.70
CA CYS A 2 -21.30 36.02 -1.24
C CYS A 2 -22.54 35.24 -1.70
N ASP A 3 -22.70 35.10 -3.00
CA ASP A 3 -23.75 34.27 -3.59
C ASP A 3 -23.35 32.81 -3.29
N LEU A 4 -23.97 32.24 -2.25
CA LEU A 4 -23.73 30.85 -1.87
C LEU A 4 -24.46 29.98 -2.90
N ALA A 5 -23.68 29.21 -3.66
CA ALA A 5 -24.24 28.16 -4.51
C ALA A 5 -25.04 27.20 -3.61
N HIS A 6 -26.37 27.29 -3.68
CA HIS A 6 -27.28 26.42 -2.97
C HIS A 6 -27.85 25.40 -3.96
N THR A 7 -27.86 24.13 -3.57
CA THR A 7 -28.56 23.07 -4.30
C THR A 7 -29.70 22.62 -3.41
N VAL A 8 -30.93 22.82 -3.87
CA VAL A 8 -32.12 22.34 -3.14
C VAL A 8 -32.28 20.86 -3.46
N VAL A 9 -32.22 20.04 -2.42
CA VAL A 9 -32.38 18.59 -2.47
C VAL A 9 -33.78 18.27 -1.97
N ASP A 10 -34.72 18.01 -2.89
CA ASP A 10 -36.07 17.57 -2.53
C ASP A 10 -36.08 16.06 -2.23
N ILE A 11 -36.28 15.72 -0.96
CA ILE A 11 -36.29 14.33 -0.46
C ILE A 11 -37.74 13.86 -0.36
N GLN A 12 -38.35 13.41 -1.46
CA GLN A 12 -39.79 13.11 -1.51
C GLN A 12 -40.24 11.85 -0.72
N THR A 13 -39.33 11.07 -0.12
CA THR A 13 -39.64 9.78 0.53
C THR A 13 -38.82 9.51 1.80
N ALA A 14 -38.41 10.55 2.54
CA ALA A 14 -37.56 10.40 3.74
C ALA A 14 -38.23 9.68 4.94
N SER A 15 -39.55 9.51 4.94
CA SER A 15 -40.32 9.18 6.15
C SER A 15 -40.61 7.71 6.39
N ASP A 16 -40.29 6.79 5.48
CA ASP A 16 -40.79 5.42 5.61
C ASP A 16 -39.90 4.51 6.47
N ARG A 17 -38.59 4.78 6.62
CA ARG A 17 -37.66 3.98 7.46
C ARG A 17 -36.45 4.79 8.01
N PRO A 18 -36.01 4.56 9.26
CA PRO A 18 -34.77 5.15 9.77
C PRO A 18 -33.56 4.77 8.90
N GLY A 19 -32.80 5.78 8.45
CA GLY A 19 -31.58 5.61 7.64
C GLY A 19 -31.75 5.82 6.12
N ASP A 20 -32.97 5.78 5.59
CA ASP A 20 -33.21 5.98 4.15
C ASP A 20 -32.99 7.45 3.72
N GLY A 21 -33.28 8.42 4.60
CA GLY A 21 -32.95 9.83 4.35
C GLY A 21 -31.45 10.09 4.19
N GLN A 22 -30.60 9.44 5.00
CA GLN A 22 -29.14 9.58 4.89
C GLN A 22 -28.61 8.98 3.59
N ARG A 23 -29.11 7.81 3.18
CA ARG A 23 -28.72 7.18 1.91
C ARG A 23 -29.04 8.07 0.71
N GLN A 24 -30.22 8.69 0.71
CA GLN A 24 -30.61 9.60 -0.37
C GLN A 24 -29.69 10.84 -0.44
N VAL A 25 -29.32 11.42 0.70
CA VAL A 25 -28.36 12.55 0.75
C VAL A 25 -26.98 12.11 0.23
N VAL A 26 -26.46 10.96 0.66
CA VAL A 26 -25.17 10.42 0.20
C VAL A 26 -25.18 10.19 -1.31
N THR A 27 -26.21 9.53 -1.85
CA THR A 27 -26.34 9.28 -3.29
C THR A 27 -26.40 10.59 -4.09
N GLN A 28 -27.13 11.59 -3.60
CA GLN A 28 -27.20 12.88 -4.28
C GLN A 28 -25.87 13.64 -4.25
N LEU A 29 -25.17 13.65 -3.11
CA LEU A 29 -23.84 14.26 -3.00
C LEU A 29 -22.79 13.56 -3.88
N GLN A 30 -22.87 12.24 -4.03
CA GLN A 30 -22.04 11.49 -4.98
C GLN A 30 -22.38 11.85 -6.44
N ASN A 31 -23.66 11.92 -6.78
CA ASN A 31 -24.12 12.31 -8.13
C ASN A 31 -23.71 13.73 -8.49
N ALA A 32 -23.71 14.64 -7.51
CA ALA A 32 -23.22 16.01 -7.66
C ALA A 32 -21.68 16.11 -7.69
N GLY A 33 -20.96 14.99 -7.52
CA GLY A 33 -19.49 14.97 -7.48
C GLY A 33 -18.90 15.70 -6.29
N LYS A 34 -19.67 15.86 -5.19
CA LYS A 34 -19.26 16.55 -3.96
C LYS A 34 -18.80 15.62 -2.85
N LEU A 35 -19.08 14.32 -2.99
CA LEU A 35 -18.68 13.29 -2.04
C LEU A 35 -18.07 12.11 -2.79
N ARG A 36 -16.97 11.59 -2.25
CA ARG A 36 -16.38 10.31 -2.66
C ARG A 36 -16.38 9.34 -1.50
N LEU A 37 -16.97 8.18 -1.71
CA LEU A 37 -16.94 7.06 -0.78
C LEU A 37 -15.73 6.15 -1.04
N PRO A 38 -15.27 5.34 -0.07
CA PRO A 38 -14.11 4.44 -0.23
C PRO A 38 -14.15 3.52 -1.46
N THR A 39 -15.36 3.17 -1.92
CA THR A 39 -15.59 2.31 -3.08
C THR A 39 -15.61 3.05 -4.42
N ASP A 40 -15.67 4.38 -4.40
CA ASP A 40 -15.73 5.19 -5.61
C ASP A 40 -14.37 5.24 -6.31
N LYS A 41 -14.42 5.58 -7.60
CA LYS A 41 -13.20 5.86 -8.35
C LYS A 41 -12.60 7.19 -7.86
N PRO A 42 -11.28 7.28 -7.71
CA PRO A 42 -10.63 8.55 -7.40
C PRO A 42 -10.81 9.56 -8.53
N ASP A 43 -10.70 10.83 -8.19
CA ASP A 43 -10.66 11.90 -9.18
C ASP A 43 -9.40 11.82 -10.04
N SER A 44 -9.46 12.38 -11.25
CA SER A 44 -8.33 12.37 -12.17
C SER A 44 -7.10 13.05 -11.54
N PRO A 45 -5.90 12.45 -11.63
CA PRO A 45 -4.67 13.05 -11.13
C PRO A 45 -4.45 14.47 -11.68
N VAL A 46 -4.62 14.66 -12.99
CA VAL A 46 -4.52 15.98 -13.63
C VAL A 46 -5.49 17.00 -13.01
N TYR A 47 -6.73 16.60 -12.76
CA TYR A 47 -7.74 17.46 -12.12
C TYR A 47 -7.30 17.89 -10.70
N VAL A 48 -6.81 16.94 -9.90
CA VAL A 48 -6.36 17.20 -8.53
C VAL A 48 -5.12 18.10 -8.53
N ARG A 49 -4.16 17.84 -9.42
CA ARG A 49 -2.95 18.66 -9.59
C ARG A 49 -3.30 20.12 -9.84
N ASP A 50 -4.19 20.38 -10.80
CA ASP A 50 -4.50 21.73 -11.27
C ASP A 50 -5.30 22.57 -10.24
N ARG A 51 -6.04 21.89 -9.35
CA ARG A 51 -6.88 22.52 -8.32
C ARG A 51 -6.28 22.53 -6.92
N THR A 52 -5.13 21.91 -6.73
CA THR A 52 -4.41 21.92 -5.45
C THR A 52 -3.09 22.66 -5.58
N PRO A 53 -2.39 22.96 -4.47
CA PRO A 53 -1.03 23.49 -4.52
C PRO A 53 -0.02 22.57 -5.21
N LEU A 54 -0.38 21.32 -5.52
CA LEU A 54 0.44 20.38 -6.29
C LEU A 54 0.79 20.89 -7.70
N LYS A 55 0.04 21.84 -8.26
CA LYS A 55 0.44 22.57 -9.50
C LYS A 55 1.79 23.26 -9.40
N LYS A 56 2.29 23.53 -8.18
CA LYS A 56 3.63 24.09 -7.94
C LYS A 56 4.73 23.04 -8.07
N GLY A 57 4.37 21.78 -8.22
CA GLY A 57 5.28 20.67 -8.50
C GLY A 57 5.48 19.69 -7.34
N GLN A 58 5.27 20.11 -6.09
CA GLN A 58 5.43 19.26 -4.90
C GLN A 58 4.44 19.59 -3.79
N ILE A 59 4.05 18.59 -3.00
CA ILE A 59 3.23 18.73 -1.79
C ILE A 59 3.41 17.52 -0.87
N THR A 60 3.17 17.63 0.44
CA THR A 60 3.11 16.45 1.32
C THR A 60 1.76 15.74 1.17
N THR A 61 1.70 14.44 1.45
CA THR A 61 0.44 13.68 1.38
C THR A 61 -0.58 14.19 2.41
N ALA A 62 -0.15 14.55 3.62
CA ALA A 62 -1.02 15.17 4.62
C ALA A 62 -1.55 16.55 4.20
N ALA A 63 -0.70 17.40 3.60
CA ALA A 63 -1.14 18.71 3.11
C ALA A 63 -2.13 18.55 1.96
N LEU A 64 -1.84 17.69 0.98
CA LEU A 64 -2.78 17.42 -0.12
C LEU A 64 -4.10 16.86 0.41
N ARG A 65 -4.08 15.96 1.39
CA ARG A 65 -5.30 15.44 2.03
C ARG A 65 -6.10 16.54 2.74
N THR A 66 -5.42 17.55 3.27
CA THR A 66 -6.02 18.71 3.93
C THR A 66 -6.69 19.66 2.93
N GLU A 67 -6.15 19.80 1.72
CA GLU A 67 -6.78 20.59 0.65
C GLU A 67 -8.19 20.05 0.30
N PHE A 68 -8.37 18.73 0.23
CA PHE A 68 -9.69 18.11 0.05
C PHE A 68 -10.68 18.42 1.19
N ARG A 69 -10.20 18.90 2.35
CA ARG A 69 -11.07 19.34 3.46
C ARG A 69 -11.31 20.85 3.43
N GLN A 70 -10.35 21.63 2.94
CA GLN A 70 -10.39 23.08 2.99
C GLN A 70 -11.00 23.72 1.75
N ASP A 71 -10.79 23.16 0.55
CA ASP A 71 -11.30 23.72 -0.70
C ASP A 71 -12.70 23.16 -1.04
N PRO A 72 -13.77 23.98 -1.02
CA PRO A 72 -15.13 23.56 -1.39
C PRO A 72 -15.29 23.15 -2.86
N SER A 73 -14.30 23.46 -3.71
CA SER A 73 -14.25 23.07 -5.11
C SER A 73 -13.87 21.59 -5.30
N LEU A 74 -13.20 21.00 -4.31
CA LEU A 74 -12.84 19.59 -4.28
C LEU A 74 -13.93 18.76 -3.61
N PRO A 75 -14.08 17.48 -3.99
CA PRO A 75 -15.03 16.60 -3.33
C PRO A 75 -14.54 16.24 -1.92
N MET A 76 -15.48 16.08 -1.00
CA MET A 76 -15.20 15.52 0.31
C MET A 76 -14.88 14.04 0.17
N LEU A 77 -13.73 13.63 0.69
CA LEU A 77 -13.30 12.23 0.71
C LEU A 77 -13.68 11.60 2.05
N VAL A 78 -14.51 10.55 2.00
CA VAL A 78 -14.82 9.70 3.16
C VAL A 78 -13.70 8.68 3.31
N GLY A 79 -12.92 8.79 4.40
CA GLY A 79 -11.71 8.00 4.62
C GLY A 79 -10.54 8.40 3.73
N ASP A 80 -9.48 7.58 3.75
CA ASP A 80 -8.24 7.82 2.99
C ASP A 80 -8.08 6.87 1.80
N ASP A 81 -8.94 5.86 1.64
CA ASP A 81 -8.86 4.87 0.55
C ASP A 81 -8.91 5.50 -0.84
N VAL A 82 -9.89 6.37 -1.08
CA VAL A 82 -10.03 7.05 -2.38
C VAL A 82 -8.84 7.95 -2.64
N PHE A 83 -8.32 8.59 -1.60
CA PHE A 83 -7.15 9.46 -1.69
C PHE A 83 -5.91 8.66 -2.10
N ILE A 84 -5.65 7.55 -1.42
CA ILE A 84 -4.54 6.63 -1.72
C ILE A 84 -4.67 6.05 -3.12
N LYS A 85 -5.88 5.62 -3.52
CA LYS A 85 -6.16 5.16 -4.89
C LYS A 85 -5.87 6.25 -5.93
N GLY A 86 -6.18 7.50 -5.63
CA GLY A 86 -5.90 8.64 -6.50
C GLY A 86 -4.41 8.89 -6.70
N ILE A 87 -3.62 8.77 -5.62
CA ILE A 87 -2.15 8.88 -5.70
C ILE A 87 -1.58 7.75 -6.56
N ARG A 88 -2.02 6.50 -6.33
CA ARG A 88 -1.61 5.34 -7.14
C ARG A 88 -1.94 5.52 -8.61
N LEU A 89 -3.17 5.95 -8.90
CA LEU A 89 -3.61 6.22 -10.26
C LEU A 89 -2.70 7.27 -10.94
N GLY A 90 -2.29 8.31 -10.22
CA GLY A 90 -1.37 9.31 -10.75
C GLY A 90 0.04 8.78 -11.00
N ILE A 91 0.54 7.85 -10.19
CA ILE A 91 1.82 7.17 -10.43
C ILE A 91 1.72 6.28 -11.67
N ASP A 92 0.65 5.51 -11.80
CA ASP A 92 0.40 4.62 -12.95
C ASP A 92 0.27 5.40 -14.26
N GLN A 93 -0.34 6.59 -14.20
CA GLN A 93 -0.54 7.49 -15.34
C GLN A 93 0.69 8.35 -15.69
N ASP A 94 1.81 8.22 -14.96
CA ASP A 94 3.00 9.07 -15.11
C ASP A 94 2.80 10.54 -14.74
N ASP A 95 1.75 10.87 -13.98
CA ASP A 95 1.50 12.24 -13.53
C ASP A 95 2.24 12.55 -12.22
N TYR A 96 2.41 11.53 -11.36
CA TYR A 96 2.97 11.66 -10.02
C TYR A 96 4.18 10.76 -9.77
N VAL A 97 5.02 11.24 -8.85
CA VAL A 97 6.12 10.51 -8.23
C VAL A 97 5.95 10.63 -6.73
N TYR A 98 5.94 9.51 -6.02
CA TYR A 98 5.76 9.47 -4.57
C TYR A 98 7.09 9.20 -3.87
N GLN A 99 7.35 9.89 -2.77
CA GLN A 99 8.52 9.67 -1.94
C GLN A 99 8.11 9.59 -0.46
N SER A 100 8.63 8.62 0.27
CA SER A 100 8.46 8.53 1.73
C SER A 100 9.77 8.06 2.34
N GLY A 101 10.49 8.98 2.99
CA GLY A 101 11.88 8.74 3.41
C GLY A 101 12.76 8.30 2.22
N ASP A 102 13.35 7.11 2.32
CA ASP A 102 14.20 6.51 1.28
C ASP A 102 13.41 5.84 0.14
N LEU A 103 12.09 5.65 0.32
CA LEU A 103 11.24 4.99 -0.64
C LEU A 103 10.79 5.99 -1.71
N LEU A 104 11.45 5.97 -2.87
CA LEU A 104 11.01 6.69 -4.06
C LEU A 104 10.26 5.77 -5.02
N ARG A 105 9.07 6.18 -5.48
CA ARG A 105 8.17 5.45 -6.38
C ARG A 105 7.78 6.32 -7.57
N GLY A 106 7.94 5.78 -8.76
CA GLY A 106 7.41 6.36 -10.00
C GLY A 106 6.79 5.29 -10.88
N LYS A 107 6.38 5.69 -12.08
CA LYS A 107 5.75 4.79 -13.06
C LYS A 107 6.55 3.52 -13.30
N GLY A 108 5.87 2.38 -13.24
CA GLY A 108 6.47 1.05 -13.43
C GLY A 108 7.10 0.43 -12.19
N ASP A 109 7.13 1.15 -11.06
CA ASP A 109 7.52 0.56 -9.77
C ASP A 109 6.38 -0.30 -9.18
N PRO A 110 6.70 -1.36 -8.42
CA PRO A 110 5.71 -2.13 -7.66
C PRO A 110 4.91 -1.25 -6.70
N HIS A 111 3.66 -1.63 -6.46
CA HIS A 111 2.75 -0.86 -5.61
C HIS A 111 3.26 -0.82 -4.17
N ALA A 112 3.53 0.39 -3.68
CA ALA A 112 3.90 0.60 -2.30
C ALA A 112 2.70 0.98 -1.41
N GLU A 113 2.91 0.83 -0.12
CA GLU A 113 2.07 1.44 0.90
C GLU A 113 2.25 2.97 0.84
N ILE A 114 1.17 3.67 0.50
CA ILE A 114 1.13 5.13 0.48
C ILE A 114 0.69 5.58 1.87
N LYS A 115 1.53 6.37 2.53
CA LYS A 115 1.25 6.92 3.85
C LYS A 115 0.73 8.35 3.73
N VAL A 116 -0.27 8.68 4.54
CA VAL A 116 -0.82 10.03 4.63
C VAL A 116 -0.20 10.71 5.85
N ASP A 117 0.95 11.35 5.65
CA ASP A 117 1.72 11.99 6.72
C ASP A 117 2.48 13.23 6.18
N GLU A 118 3.18 13.93 7.07
CA GLU A 118 3.97 15.12 6.71
C GLU A 118 5.37 14.78 6.18
N GLN A 119 5.78 13.51 6.26
CA GLN A 119 7.11 13.05 5.85
C GLN A 119 7.11 12.45 4.43
N SER A 120 5.93 12.22 3.88
CA SER A 120 5.70 11.66 2.57
C SER A 120 5.28 12.74 1.59
N PHE A 121 5.92 12.75 0.43
CA PHE A 121 5.79 13.76 -0.60
C PHE A 121 5.23 13.18 -1.88
N ILE A 122 4.43 13.99 -2.57
CA ILE A 122 4.00 13.76 -3.94
C ILE A 122 4.61 14.87 -4.79
N TYR A 123 5.33 14.46 -5.82
CA TYR A 123 5.87 15.32 -6.85
C TYR A 123 5.09 15.10 -8.14
N THR A 124 4.93 16.16 -8.92
CA THR A 124 4.56 16.01 -10.33
C THR A 124 5.76 15.42 -11.10
N THR A 125 5.51 14.62 -12.12
CA THR A 125 6.58 14.02 -12.91
C THR A 125 7.50 15.06 -13.54
N SER A 126 6.96 16.18 -14.03
CA SER A 126 7.75 17.30 -14.57
C SER A 126 8.71 17.88 -13.53
N TYR A 127 8.20 18.16 -12.32
CA TYR A 127 9.02 18.68 -11.23
C TYR A 127 10.09 17.67 -10.80
N ALA A 128 9.72 16.39 -10.69
CA ALA A 128 10.65 15.34 -10.31
C ALA A 128 11.79 15.17 -11.35
N GLN A 129 11.50 15.38 -12.64
CA GLN A 129 12.50 15.37 -13.72
C GLN A 129 13.43 16.58 -13.67
N GLU A 130 12.88 17.78 -13.52
CA GLU A 130 13.65 19.03 -13.44
C GLU A 130 14.60 19.05 -12.24
N HIS A 131 14.16 18.49 -11.12
CA HIS A 131 14.93 18.43 -9.87
C HIS A 131 15.79 17.16 -9.74
N GLY A 132 15.83 16.30 -10.75
CA GLY A 132 16.64 15.07 -10.74
C GLY A 132 16.21 14.03 -9.70
N ILE A 133 14.97 14.12 -9.21
CA ILE A 133 14.36 13.17 -8.28
C ILE A 133 13.95 11.90 -9.05
N TRP A 134 13.41 12.03 -10.25
CA TRP A 134 12.94 10.92 -11.10
C TRP A 134 13.19 11.21 -12.59
N PRO A 135 13.61 10.25 -13.44
CA PRO A 135 13.89 8.84 -13.14
C PRO A 135 15.12 8.69 -12.24
N ARG A 136 15.19 7.58 -11.49
CA ARG A 136 16.37 7.26 -10.66
C ARG A 136 17.61 7.35 -11.53
N GLN A 137 18.51 8.28 -11.22
CA GLN A 137 19.83 8.28 -11.85
C GLN A 137 20.48 6.94 -11.52
N GLU A 138 20.69 6.11 -12.55
CA GLU A 138 21.63 5.01 -12.43
C GLU A 138 22.94 5.62 -11.92
N ALA A 139 23.46 5.10 -10.80
CA ALA A 139 24.85 5.32 -10.47
C ALA A 139 25.63 4.93 -11.74
N LYS A 140 26.22 5.93 -12.41
CA LYS A 140 27.11 5.71 -13.55
C LYS A 140 28.11 4.66 -13.11
N SER A 141 27.89 3.42 -13.53
CA SER A 141 28.95 2.45 -13.66
C SER A 141 29.88 3.09 -14.68
N GLU A 142 31.03 3.58 -14.22
CA GLU A 142 32.10 4.02 -15.10
C GLU A 142 32.56 2.81 -15.91
N THR A 143 31.84 2.52 -16.99
CA THR A 143 32.32 1.70 -18.08
C THR A 143 33.07 2.64 -19.01
N GLY A 144 34.25 3.06 -18.56
CA GLY A 144 35.21 3.86 -19.31
C GLY A 144 36.36 2.99 -19.78
N LYS A 145 36.17 2.35 -20.94
CA LYS A 145 37.18 1.94 -21.95
C LYS A 145 38.49 1.33 -21.47
N THR A 146 38.62 0.04 -21.79
CA THR A 146 39.86 -0.59 -22.23
C THR A 146 40.56 0.28 -23.29
N ASP A 147 41.76 0.76 -22.99
CA ASP A 147 42.82 0.85 -23.98
C ASP A 147 44.15 0.48 -23.32
N SER A 148 44.76 -0.55 -23.88
CA SER A 148 46.08 -1.04 -23.49
C SER A 148 47.14 -0.10 -24.06
N SER A 149 48.13 0.33 -23.25
CA SER A 149 49.52 0.47 -23.68
C SER A 149 50.47 0.86 -22.54
N ALA A 150 51.51 0.03 -22.40
CA ALA A 150 52.91 0.38 -22.09
C ALA A 150 53.31 0.95 -20.71
N ARG A 151 54.08 0.12 -19.99
CA ARG A 151 55.07 0.49 -18.96
C ARG A 151 56.35 1.03 -19.64
N PRO A 152 57.13 1.94 -19.01
CA PRO A 152 58.33 1.57 -18.22
C PRO A 152 58.41 2.34 -16.86
N ALA A 153 58.86 1.74 -15.74
CA ALA A 153 60.20 1.88 -15.10
C ALA A 153 60.69 3.35 -14.99
N ASP A 154 61.08 3.96 -13.86
CA ASP A 154 61.87 3.53 -12.70
C ASP A 154 61.86 4.67 -11.62
N GLY A 155 62.31 4.45 -10.37
CA GLY A 155 62.81 5.54 -9.49
C GLY A 155 62.16 5.83 -8.11
N GLN A 156 62.52 5.03 -7.11
CA GLN A 156 62.96 5.32 -5.70
C GLN A 156 62.57 6.59 -4.88
N THR A 157 62.07 6.33 -3.64
CA THR A 157 62.14 7.06 -2.32
C THR A 157 61.65 8.52 -2.22
N ASP A 158 60.85 8.96 -1.23
CA ASP A 158 61.11 8.96 0.22
C ASP A 158 59.84 9.23 1.09
N GLN A 159 59.99 9.02 2.39
CA GLN A 159 59.06 9.00 3.54
C GLN A 159 57.97 10.10 3.66
N GLY A 160 56.83 9.70 4.25
CA GLY A 160 55.85 10.59 4.87
C GLY A 160 54.80 9.82 5.67
N SER A 161 54.99 9.78 6.99
CA SER A 161 54.17 9.13 8.02
C SER A 161 52.70 9.59 8.04
N GLY A 162 51.78 8.69 8.36
CA GLY A 162 50.40 9.03 8.69
C GLY A 162 49.54 7.81 8.93
N ASP A 163 49.25 7.55 10.20
CA ASP A 163 48.32 6.55 10.72
C ASP A 163 46.97 6.52 9.99
N TYR A 164 46.43 5.32 9.79
CA TYR A 164 45.13 4.83 10.28
C TYR A 164 44.84 3.50 9.56
N ALA A 165 45.02 2.41 10.29
CA ALA A 165 44.66 1.07 9.83
C ALA A 165 43.15 1.02 9.57
N ALA A 166 42.77 1.08 8.28
CA ALA A 166 41.43 0.80 7.82
C ALA A 166 41.09 -0.65 8.15
N ALA A 167 40.14 -0.83 9.06
CA ALA A 167 39.48 -2.09 9.29
C ALA A 167 38.95 -2.64 7.95
N THR A 168 39.30 -3.89 7.69
CA THR A 168 38.82 -4.65 6.54
C THR A 168 37.30 -4.72 6.58
N ASP A 169 36.68 -3.90 5.75
CA ASP A 169 35.24 -3.93 5.50
C ASP A 169 34.95 -5.25 4.79
N ARG A 170 34.57 -6.26 5.58
CA ARG A 170 34.00 -7.50 5.08
C ARG A 170 32.70 -7.13 4.39
N THR A 171 32.77 -6.97 3.07
CA THR A 171 31.62 -6.96 2.19
C THR A 171 30.86 -8.27 2.39
N MET A 172 29.85 -8.22 3.25
CA MET A 172 28.85 -9.27 3.34
C MET A 172 28.19 -9.40 1.97
N PRO A 173 28.04 -10.61 1.40
CA PRO A 173 27.31 -10.79 0.16
C PRO A 173 25.89 -10.29 0.35
N LYS A 174 25.49 -9.31 -0.46
CA LYS A 174 24.11 -8.82 -0.55
C LYS A 174 23.25 -9.99 -1.02
N ALA A 175 22.60 -10.67 -0.08
CA ALA A 175 21.68 -11.76 -0.36
C ALA A 175 20.66 -11.28 -1.40
N LYS A 176 20.58 -11.97 -2.53
CA LYS A 176 19.56 -11.73 -3.56
C LYS A 176 18.21 -11.83 -2.88
N SER A 177 17.49 -10.71 -2.75
CA SER A 177 16.11 -10.74 -2.27
C SER A 177 15.31 -11.70 -3.17
N PRO A 178 14.63 -12.70 -2.62
CA PRO A 178 13.87 -13.66 -3.42
C PRO A 178 12.86 -12.92 -4.31
N PRO A 179 12.62 -13.38 -5.54
CA PRO A 179 11.66 -12.75 -6.44
C PRO A 179 10.29 -12.72 -5.76
N ALA A 180 9.79 -11.50 -5.55
CA ALA A 180 8.46 -11.25 -4.99
C ALA A 180 7.45 -11.09 -6.12
N ILE A 181 6.25 -11.65 -5.94
CA ILE A 181 5.16 -11.59 -6.91
C ILE A 181 3.94 -11.01 -6.20
N GLU A 182 3.29 -10.06 -6.85
CA GLU A 182 2.09 -9.41 -6.33
C GLU A 182 0.89 -9.51 -7.28
N ALA A 183 -0.29 -9.50 -6.67
CA ALA A 183 -1.57 -9.43 -7.36
C ALA A 183 -2.60 -8.72 -6.46
N GLU A 184 -3.45 -7.91 -7.09
CA GLU A 184 -4.60 -7.27 -6.46
C GLU A 184 -5.86 -7.65 -7.23
N ASP A 185 -6.85 -8.19 -6.52
CA ASP A 185 -8.19 -8.49 -7.03
C ASP A 185 -9.06 -8.98 -5.85
N VAL A 186 -10.26 -9.50 -6.14
CA VAL A 186 -10.95 -10.45 -5.27
C VAL A 186 -9.99 -11.60 -4.94
N LEU A 187 -9.87 -11.95 -3.66
CA LEU A 187 -8.84 -12.84 -3.12
C LEU A 187 -8.64 -14.12 -3.93
N LYS A 188 -9.73 -14.73 -4.41
CA LYS A 188 -9.67 -15.91 -5.29
C LYS A 188 -8.91 -15.62 -6.59
N ALA A 189 -9.28 -14.56 -7.29
CA ALA A 189 -8.64 -14.15 -8.53
C ALA A 189 -7.21 -13.67 -8.29
N ALA A 190 -6.96 -12.93 -7.21
CA ALA A 190 -5.63 -12.47 -6.82
C ALA A 190 -4.68 -13.65 -6.57
N LEU A 191 -5.10 -14.64 -5.76
CA LEU A 191 -4.31 -15.85 -5.49
C LEU A 191 -4.08 -16.68 -6.76
N THR A 192 -5.10 -16.83 -7.62
CA THR A 192 -4.99 -17.56 -8.88
C THR A 192 -3.95 -16.91 -9.80
N ARG A 193 -4.04 -15.59 -9.99
CA ARG A 193 -3.08 -14.83 -10.79
C ARG A 193 -1.69 -14.86 -10.19
N LEU A 194 -1.56 -14.81 -8.87
CA LEU A 194 -0.27 -14.89 -8.20
C LEU A 194 0.42 -16.23 -8.47
N LEU A 195 -0.32 -17.34 -8.41
CA LEU A 195 0.20 -18.67 -8.73
C LEU A 195 0.50 -18.83 -10.23
N GLU A 196 -0.31 -18.25 -11.12
CA GLU A 196 -0.03 -18.19 -12.56
C GLU A 196 1.26 -17.42 -12.86
N LYS A 197 1.43 -16.24 -12.28
CA LYS A 197 2.65 -15.43 -12.38
C LYS A 197 3.86 -16.18 -11.83
N ALA A 198 3.72 -16.88 -10.71
CA ALA A 198 4.81 -17.68 -10.15
C ALA A 198 5.25 -18.79 -11.11
N ARG A 199 4.29 -19.48 -11.73
CA ARG A 199 4.56 -20.51 -12.75
C ARG A 199 5.22 -19.92 -14.00
N ALA A 200 4.71 -18.80 -14.50
CA ALA A 200 5.28 -18.10 -15.65
C ALA A 200 6.73 -17.66 -15.42
N ASN A 201 7.07 -17.32 -14.17
CA ASN A 201 8.41 -16.92 -13.74
C ASN A 201 9.31 -18.10 -13.32
N GLY A 202 8.88 -19.36 -13.53
CA GLY A 202 9.67 -20.55 -13.21
C GLY A 202 9.81 -20.88 -11.71
N ILE A 203 9.03 -20.22 -10.85
CA ILE A 203 9.03 -20.47 -9.41
C ILE A 203 8.24 -21.75 -9.14
N ARG A 204 8.85 -22.68 -8.40
CA ARG A 204 8.27 -23.99 -8.07
C ARG A 204 7.51 -23.99 -6.74
N SER A 205 7.94 -23.15 -5.81
CA SER A 205 7.35 -23.05 -4.47
C SER A 205 7.47 -21.64 -3.89
N LEU A 206 6.51 -21.30 -3.04
CA LEU A 206 6.43 -20.03 -2.31
C LEU A 206 6.89 -20.24 -0.87
N ALA A 207 7.77 -19.37 -0.38
CA ALA A 207 8.20 -19.35 1.01
C ALA A 207 7.20 -18.58 1.88
N THR A 208 6.77 -17.41 1.43
CA THR A 208 5.82 -16.58 2.17
C THR A 208 4.67 -16.09 1.30
N LEU A 209 3.54 -15.81 1.96
CA LEU A 209 2.35 -15.19 1.42
C LEU A 209 1.86 -14.13 2.40
N THR A 210 1.75 -12.89 1.94
CA THR A 210 1.15 -11.77 2.65
C THR A 210 -0.18 -11.44 2.02
N ILE A 211 -1.23 -11.30 2.84
CA ILE A 211 -2.57 -10.93 2.41
C ILE A 211 -2.99 -9.68 3.17
N ARG A 212 -3.34 -8.62 2.44
CA ARG A 212 -3.88 -7.37 2.99
C ARG A 212 -5.27 -7.11 2.38
N PRO A 213 -6.35 -7.49 3.07
CA PRO A 213 -7.70 -7.15 2.66
C PRO A 213 -7.94 -5.64 2.74
N PHE A 214 -8.82 -5.12 1.89
CA PHE A 214 -9.15 -3.69 1.87
C PHE A 214 -10.29 -3.29 2.80
N ASP A 215 -11.12 -4.25 3.22
CA ASP A 215 -12.22 -4.01 4.16
C ASP A 215 -11.95 -4.70 5.49
N LYS A 216 -12.13 -3.95 6.59
CA LYS A 216 -11.92 -4.47 7.96
C LYS A 216 -12.81 -5.65 8.30
N SER A 217 -14.08 -5.65 7.88
CA SER A 217 -15.04 -6.71 8.22
C SER A 217 -14.64 -8.01 7.54
N ASP A 218 -14.22 -7.90 6.30
CA ASP A 218 -13.66 -8.96 5.49
C ASP A 218 -12.32 -9.47 6.06
N ALA A 219 -11.46 -8.56 6.52
CA ALA A 219 -10.20 -8.93 7.18
C ALA A 219 -10.43 -9.72 8.48
N LEU A 220 -11.35 -9.26 9.33
CA LEU A 220 -11.71 -9.96 10.57
C LEU A 220 -12.28 -11.36 10.29
N LYS A 221 -13.10 -11.51 9.24
CA LYS A 221 -13.63 -12.82 8.80
C LYS A 221 -12.56 -13.72 8.17
N LEU A 222 -11.52 -13.15 7.56
CA LEU A 222 -10.41 -13.89 6.96
C LEU A 222 -9.48 -14.50 8.00
N MET A 223 -9.34 -13.87 9.17
CA MET A 223 -8.47 -14.32 10.27
C MET A 223 -8.64 -15.81 10.65
N PRO A 224 -9.85 -16.34 10.93
CA PRO A 224 -10.02 -17.77 11.22
C PRO A 224 -9.68 -18.68 10.03
N LEU A 225 -9.81 -18.20 8.79
CA LEU A 225 -9.43 -18.97 7.60
C LEU A 225 -7.91 -19.09 7.49
N VAL A 226 -7.18 -17.99 7.73
CA VAL A 226 -5.71 -17.96 7.75
C VAL A 226 -5.18 -18.84 8.88
N LYS A 227 -5.80 -18.79 10.07
CA LYS A 227 -5.45 -19.66 11.21
C LYS A 227 -5.55 -21.14 10.86
N SER A 228 -6.52 -21.52 10.03
CA SER A 228 -6.74 -22.90 9.64
C SER A 228 -5.74 -23.47 8.62
N ILE A 229 -4.80 -22.67 8.11
CA ILE A 229 -3.77 -23.14 7.17
C ILE A 229 -2.79 -24.08 7.90
N PRO A 230 -2.63 -25.34 7.48
CA PRO A 230 -1.65 -26.25 8.07
C PRO A 230 -0.21 -25.90 7.62
N ASN A 231 0.79 -26.41 8.33
CA ASN A 231 2.20 -26.36 7.91
C ASN A 231 2.69 -24.94 7.55
N ALA A 232 2.29 -23.97 8.38
CA ALA A 232 2.68 -22.59 8.21
C ALA A 232 2.75 -21.86 9.56
N ASN A 233 3.70 -20.95 9.68
CA ASN A 233 3.75 -19.93 10.72
C ASN A 233 2.93 -18.72 10.26
N LYS A 234 2.05 -18.18 11.11
CA LYS A 234 1.16 -17.08 10.75
C LYS A 234 1.34 -15.94 11.72
N ARG A 235 1.68 -14.77 11.18
CA ARG A 235 1.75 -13.53 11.91
C ARG A 235 0.70 -12.56 11.42
N VAL A 236 0.23 -11.73 12.34
CA VAL A 236 -0.74 -10.68 12.06
C VAL A 236 -0.14 -9.35 12.49
N GLN A 237 -0.26 -8.37 11.62
CA GLN A 237 -0.09 -6.96 11.95
C GLN A 237 -1.45 -6.29 11.80
N MET A 238 -1.87 -5.54 12.80
CA MET A 238 -3.17 -4.87 12.81
C MET A 238 -3.04 -3.49 13.43
N THR A 239 -3.69 -2.52 12.84
CA THR A 239 -3.95 -1.21 13.45
C THR A 239 -5.45 -0.98 13.45
N ALA A 240 -6.00 -0.63 14.61
CA ALA A 240 -7.43 -0.45 14.80
C ALA A 240 -7.68 0.88 15.50
N SER A 241 -8.73 1.58 15.10
CA SER A 241 -9.22 2.78 15.75
C SER A 241 -10.73 2.76 15.86
N PHE A 242 -11.28 3.40 16.90
CA PHE A 242 -12.72 3.60 17.02
C PHE A 242 -13.07 4.80 17.88
N GLU A 243 -14.22 5.40 17.58
CA GLU A 243 -14.83 6.49 18.32
C GLU A 243 -16.10 6.00 19.02
N THR A 244 -16.18 6.18 20.33
CA THR A 244 -17.35 5.78 21.12
C THR A 244 -18.55 6.70 20.86
N ALA A 245 -19.75 6.28 21.28
CA ALA A 245 -20.94 7.12 21.22
C ALA A 245 -20.82 8.46 21.99
N SER A 246 -19.89 8.56 22.95
CA SER A 246 -19.59 9.78 23.69
C SER A 246 -18.50 10.64 23.06
N GLY A 247 -18.01 10.28 21.87
CA GLY A 247 -16.94 11.00 21.15
C GLY A 247 -15.53 10.72 21.66
N SER A 248 -15.32 9.64 22.41
CA SER A 248 -13.98 9.25 22.89
C SER A 248 -13.28 8.39 21.85
N THR A 249 -12.02 8.67 21.56
CA THR A 249 -11.24 7.91 20.57
C THR A 249 -10.33 6.89 21.24
N ALA A 250 -10.19 5.73 20.60
CA ALA A 250 -9.24 4.69 20.98
C ALA A 250 -8.46 4.23 19.74
N GLU A 251 -7.16 4.01 19.90
CA GLU A 251 -6.28 3.47 18.87
C GLU A 251 -5.46 2.32 19.43
N LEU A 252 -5.19 1.33 18.60
CA LEU A 252 -4.46 0.12 18.95
C LEU A 252 -3.58 -0.34 17.79
N SER A 253 -2.33 -0.69 18.09
CA SER A 253 -1.45 -1.43 17.17
C SER A 253 -1.10 -2.78 17.75
N PHE A 254 -1.21 -3.82 16.93
CA PHE A 254 -0.85 -5.20 17.27
C PHE A 254 0.10 -5.79 16.23
N LYS A 255 1.11 -6.53 16.71
CA LYS A 255 2.00 -7.33 15.88
C LYS A 255 2.36 -8.60 16.64
N GLY A 256 1.91 -9.74 16.16
CA GLY A 256 2.07 -10.99 16.90
C GLY A 256 1.61 -12.22 16.12
N ASP A 257 1.44 -13.31 16.87
CA ASP A 257 0.91 -14.57 16.33
C ASP A 257 -0.60 -14.46 16.06
N ILE A 258 -1.11 -15.29 15.16
CA ILE A 258 -2.53 -15.33 14.81
C ILE A 258 -3.42 -15.81 15.96
N ASP A 259 -2.90 -16.61 16.88
CA ASP A 259 -3.65 -17.08 18.04
C ASP A 259 -3.96 -15.92 18.99
N ASP A 260 -2.96 -15.08 19.29
CA ASP A 260 -3.13 -13.87 20.09
C ASP A 260 -4.01 -12.83 19.37
N ALA A 261 -3.84 -12.70 18.05
CA ALA A 261 -4.67 -11.82 17.22
C ALA A 261 -6.15 -12.21 17.26
N THR A 262 -6.46 -13.51 17.40
CA THR A 262 -7.85 -14.01 17.49
C THR A 262 -8.53 -13.49 18.76
N ALA A 263 -7.85 -13.55 19.90
CA ALA A 263 -8.37 -13.02 21.16
C ALA A 263 -8.62 -11.51 21.06
N LEU A 264 -7.70 -10.79 20.41
CA LEU A 264 -7.84 -9.35 20.22
C LEU A 264 -8.99 -8.99 19.27
N LYS A 265 -9.17 -9.74 18.19
CA LYS A 265 -10.32 -9.61 17.30
C LYS A 265 -11.64 -9.75 18.07
N ASP A 266 -11.77 -10.76 18.93
CA ASP A 266 -13.00 -11.01 19.67
C ASP A 266 -13.30 -9.90 20.69
N TYR A 267 -12.27 -9.21 21.19
CA TYR A 267 -12.41 -7.99 21.98
C TYR A 267 -12.83 -6.78 21.13
N LEU A 268 -12.24 -6.58 19.94
CA LEU A 268 -12.48 -5.42 19.10
C LEU A 268 -13.84 -5.44 18.39
N GLU A 269 -14.32 -6.63 17.96
CA GLU A 269 -15.61 -6.76 17.28
C GLU A 269 -16.80 -6.08 17.99
N PRO A 270 -17.05 -6.31 19.31
CA PRO A 270 -18.13 -5.61 20.01
C PRO A 270 -17.88 -4.11 20.11
N GLN A 271 -16.62 -3.66 20.20
CA GLN A 271 -16.30 -2.22 20.23
C GLN A 271 -16.62 -1.57 18.89
N PHE A 272 -16.20 -2.18 17.77
CA PHE A 272 -16.53 -1.68 16.42
C PHE A 272 -18.04 -1.66 16.16
N ARG A 273 -18.80 -2.61 16.70
CA ARG A 273 -20.27 -2.62 16.60
C ARG A 273 -20.94 -1.51 17.41
N ALA A 274 -20.35 -1.10 18.53
CA ALA A 274 -20.88 -0.07 19.42
C ALA A 274 -20.35 1.34 19.12
N ALA A 275 -19.30 1.44 18.31
CA ALA A 275 -18.64 2.68 17.95
C ALA A 275 -19.45 3.48 16.91
N THR A 276 -19.35 4.80 17.00
CA THR A 276 -19.91 5.74 16.01
C THR A 276 -19.12 5.69 14.72
N ASP A 277 -17.79 5.57 14.84
CA ASP A 277 -16.86 5.34 13.74
C ASP A 277 -15.82 4.30 14.16
N SER A 278 -15.34 3.51 13.22
CA SER A 278 -14.25 2.57 13.46
C SER A 278 -13.49 2.31 12.18
N ASP A 279 -12.22 1.97 12.33
CA ASP A 279 -11.40 1.52 11.23
C ASP A 279 -10.42 0.44 11.70
N ALA A 280 -10.02 -0.43 10.77
CA ALA A 280 -8.93 -1.37 11.03
C ALA A 280 -8.23 -1.78 9.73
N ASP A 281 -6.91 -1.64 9.72
CA ASP A 281 -6.03 -2.24 8.73
C ASP A 281 -5.44 -3.53 9.31
N ILE A 282 -5.50 -4.62 8.55
CA ILE A 282 -5.00 -5.94 8.98
C ILE A 282 -4.21 -6.55 7.83
N SER A 283 -2.99 -6.99 8.15
CA SER A 283 -2.10 -7.72 7.26
C SER A 283 -1.76 -9.08 7.84
N PHE A 284 -2.01 -10.13 7.06
CA PHE A 284 -1.68 -11.51 7.41
C PHE A 284 -0.38 -11.91 6.72
N GLN A 285 0.61 -12.35 7.47
CA GLN A 285 1.85 -12.91 6.93
C GLN A 285 1.90 -14.41 7.22
N ILE A 286 1.95 -15.21 6.17
CA ILE A 286 1.99 -16.67 6.23
C ILE A 286 3.36 -17.10 5.71
N ARG A 287 4.10 -17.87 6.50
CA ARG A 287 5.35 -18.52 6.11
C ARG A 287 5.13 -20.02 6.06
N PHE A 288 5.32 -20.62 4.90
CA PHE A 288 5.06 -22.05 4.69
C PHE A 288 6.28 -22.90 5.07
N GLU A 289 6.03 -23.98 5.81
CA GLU A 289 7.04 -24.93 6.27
C GLU A 289 6.47 -26.37 6.16
N PRO A 290 6.75 -27.12 5.08
CA PRO A 290 7.63 -26.79 3.95
C PRO A 290 7.03 -25.75 2.98
N PRO A 291 7.85 -25.14 2.08
CA PRO A 291 7.40 -24.18 1.08
C PRO A 291 6.21 -24.68 0.26
N LEU A 292 5.26 -23.79 -0.02
CA LEU A 292 4.03 -24.14 -0.74
C LEU A 292 4.33 -24.33 -2.23
N ALA A 293 4.16 -25.54 -2.74
CA ALA A 293 4.24 -25.79 -4.18
C ALA A 293 3.22 -24.92 -4.94
N VAL A 294 3.65 -24.25 -6.02
CA VAL A 294 2.74 -23.40 -6.83
C VAL A 294 1.78 -24.19 -7.71
N GLN A 295 1.99 -25.51 -7.78
CA GLN A 295 1.17 -26.46 -8.54
C GLN A 295 0.70 -27.60 -7.62
N GLY A 296 -0.45 -28.16 -7.97
CA GLY A 296 -1.02 -29.32 -7.31
C GLY A 296 -2.02 -28.97 -6.19
N PRO A 297 -2.46 -29.99 -5.45
CA PRO A 297 -3.61 -29.90 -4.55
C PRO A 297 -3.41 -28.94 -3.38
N SER A 298 -2.16 -28.69 -2.96
CA SER A 298 -1.85 -27.76 -1.88
C SER A 298 -2.18 -26.31 -2.24
N ALA A 299 -1.90 -25.90 -3.48
CA ALA A 299 -2.18 -24.54 -3.96
C ALA A 299 -3.69 -24.31 -4.12
N GLU A 300 -4.39 -25.29 -4.70
CA GLU A 300 -5.86 -25.25 -4.84
C GLU A 300 -6.55 -25.29 -3.47
N GLY A 301 -6.06 -26.13 -2.56
CA GLY A 301 -6.58 -26.24 -1.20
C GLY A 301 -6.40 -24.95 -0.40
N LEU A 302 -5.30 -24.22 -0.61
CA LEU A 302 -5.10 -22.89 -0.01
C LEU A 302 -6.15 -21.89 -0.50
N ILE A 303 -6.36 -21.80 -1.82
CA ILE A 303 -7.38 -20.91 -2.40
C ILE A 303 -8.76 -21.25 -1.86
N GLN A 304 -9.15 -22.53 -1.91
CA GLN A 304 -10.45 -22.98 -1.42
C GLN A 304 -10.65 -22.63 0.06
N ARG A 305 -9.63 -22.84 0.89
CA ARG A 305 -9.69 -22.55 2.33
C ARG A 305 -9.84 -21.06 2.61
N LEU A 306 -9.04 -20.22 1.96
CA LEU A 306 -9.04 -18.77 2.15
C LEU A 306 -10.29 -18.08 1.58
N THR A 307 -10.97 -18.71 0.63
CA THR A 307 -12.15 -18.15 -0.05
C THR A 307 -13.47 -18.81 0.36
N ARG A 308 -13.43 -19.70 1.37
CA ARG A 308 -14.60 -20.52 1.77
C ARG A 308 -15.74 -19.70 2.36
N LEU A 309 -15.43 -18.72 3.22
CA LEU A 309 -16.43 -17.96 3.97
C LEU A 309 -16.60 -16.53 3.45
N VAL A 310 -15.57 -16.01 2.78
CA VAL A 310 -15.51 -14.63 2.31
C VAL A 310 -14.76 -14.56 0.99
N SER A 311 -15.10 -13.56 0.17
CA SER A 311 -14.39 -13.24 -1.06
C SER A 311 -13.91 -11.80 -1.02
N PRO A 312 -12.98 -11.48 -0.10
CA PRO A 312 -12.57 -10.10 0.11
C PRO A 312 -11.73 -9.63 -1.08
N SER A 313 -11.79 -8.33 -1.38
CA SER A 313 -10.77 -7.72 -2.25
C SER A 313 -9.51 -7.51 -1.43
N ALA A 314 -8.37 -7.95 -1.95
CA ALA A 314 -7.13 -7.94 -1.21
C ALA A 314 -5.92 -7.75 -2.13
N HIS A 315 -4.91 -7.08 -1.58
CA HIS A 315 -3.57 -7.13 -2.11
C HIS A 315 -2.87 -8.38 -1.57
N VAL A 316 -2.27 -9.17 -2.47
CA VAL A 316 -1.58 -10.40 -2.14
C VAL A 316 -0.16 -10.35 -2.67
N LEU A 317 0.81 -10.62 -1.80
CA LEU A 317 2.23 -10.65 -2.13
C LEU A 317 2.80 -12.01 -1.71
N ALA A 318 3.62 -12.64 -2.56
CA ALA A 318 4.32 -13.86 -2.21
C ALA A 318 5.80 -13.76 -2.56
N THR A 319 6.63 -14.49 -1.82
CA THR A 319 8.06 -14.64 -2.11
C THR A 319 8.36 -16.07 -2.52
N ALA A 320 9.22 -16.25 -3.53
CA ALA A 320 9.71 -17.58 -3.91
C ALA A 320 10.54 -18.18 -2.77
N ALA A 321 10.48 -19.51 -2.63
CA ALA A 321 11.48 -20.22 -1.85
C ALA A 321 12.81 -20.26 -2.61
N GLU A 322 13.93 -20.18 -1.89
CA GLU A 322 15.25 -20.43 -2.47
C GLU A 322 15.26 -21.84 -3.07
N GLN A 323 15.72 -21.95 -4.32
CA GLN A 323 15.92 -23.24 -4.96
C GLN A 323 17.25 -23.79 -4.45
N ASP A 324 17.20 -24.90 -3.72
CA ASP A 324 18.36 -25.81 -3.57
C ASP A 324 18.67 -26.49 -4.91
#